data_AF-A0A2R4WVT3-F1
#
_entry.id   AF-A0A2R4WVT3-F1
#
_cell.length_a   1.000
_cell.length_b   1.000
_cell.length_c   1.000
_cell.angle_alpha   90.00
_cell.angle_beta   90.00
_cell.angle_gamma   90.00
#
_symmetry.space_group_name_H-M   'P 1'
#
loop_
_entity.id
_entity.type
_entity.pdbx_description
1 polymer ?
#
loop_
_entity_poly.entity_id
_entity_poly.type
_entity_poly.pdbx_seq_one_letter_code
_entity_poly.pdbx_strand_id
1 'polypeptide(L)'
;MKTDVPDQRVDDVFAFVLATYPYAVHPSSLMVERAALIRAGLFPVGAVMGEDTDTWCRLAFEGPFRYVAEPTAVYRDGHPTSVLAGQLRRRPLPPPFDRTLTALLRHGAVPPHLMRSAGRYRNFLMLEYARQLLDSGDAEAARDTLRRHCRLADDPVRYVRRFLRTWSFGHRLYALSRQWVPSR
;
A
#
# COMPACT_ATOMS: atom_id res chain seq x y z
N MET A 1 -17.71 -0.83 11.88
CA MET A 1 -17.25 -0.55 13.25
C MET A 1 -15.78 -0.94 13.29
N LYS A 2 -14.86 0.05 13.24
CA LYS A 2 -13.43 -0.22 13.34
C LYS A 2 -13.20 -0.66 14.80
N THR A 3 -12.61 -1.83 14.99
CA THR A 3 -12.17 -2.29 16.32
C THR A 3 -11.31 -1.18 16.91
N ASP A 4 -11.61 -0.75 18.13
CA ASP A 4 -10.79 0.23 18.84
C ASP A 4 -9.45 -0.45 19.15
N VAL A 5 -8.40 -0.05 18.43
CA VAL A 5 -7.08 -0.66 18.54
C VAL A 5 -6.36 0.09 19.67
N PRO A 6 -5.93 -0.57 20.76
CA PRO A 6 -5.31 0.14 21.88
C PRO A 6 -3.88 0.56 21.57
N ASP A 7 -3.37 1.52 22.35
CA ASP A 7 -1.96 1.87 22.42
C ASP A 7 -1.10 0.63 22.63
N GLN A 8 -0.15 0.40 21.72
CA GLN A 8 0.66 -0.80 21.80
C GLN A 8 1.99 -0.67 21.08
N ARG A 9 2.92 -1.51 21.49
CA ARG A 9 4.10 -1.81 20.71
C ARG A 9 3.72 -2.75 19.56
N VAL A 10 4.24 -2.49 18.38
CA VAL A 10 3.97 -3.24 17.14
C VAL A 10 5.29 -3.78 16.61
N ASP A 11 5.58 -5.05 16.87
CA ASP A 11 6.80 -5.70 16.37
C ASP A 11 6.70 -6.12 14.89
N ASP A 12 5.49 -6.43 14.39
CA ASP A 12 5.23 -6.69 12.98
C ASP A 12 4.25 -5.65 12.41
N VAL A 13 4.83 -4.54 11.92
CA VAL A 13 4.08 -3.43 11.34
C VAL A 13 3.26 -3.86 10.12
N PHE A 14 3.81 -4.73 9.28
CA PHE A 14 3.14 -5.17 8.06
C PHE A 14 1.86 -5.95 8.38
N ALA A 15 1.92 -6.88 9.33
CA ALA A 15 0.75 -7.62 9.78
C ALA A 15 -0.27 -6.68 10.44
N PHE A 16 0.21 -5.75 11.27
CA PHE A 16 -0.64 -4.78 11.98
C PHE A 16 -1.42 -3.88 11.01
N VAL A 17 -0.75 -3.25 10.04
CA VAL A 17 -1.45 -2.36 9.08
C VAL A 17 -2.40 -3.15 8.18
N LEU A 18 -2.05 -4.37 7.77
CA LEU A 18 -2.95 -5.23 7.00
C LEU A 18 -4.23 -5.58 7.76
N ALA A 19 -4.16 -5.73 9.08
CA ALA A 19 -5.30 -6.07 9.93
C ALA A 19 -6.16 -4.86 10.32
N THR A 20 -5.56 -3.67 10.43
CA THR A 20 -6.23 -2.47 10.97
C THR A 20 -6.67 -1.51 9.87
N TYR A 21 -5.71 -0.99 9.12
CA TYR A 21 -5.93 -0.12 7.97
C TYR A 21 -4.65 -0.13 7.11
N PRO A 22 -4.66 -0.73 5.92
CA PRO A 22 -3.44 -0.91 5.12
C PRO A 22 -2.76 0.39 4.64
N TYR A 23 -3.40 1.55 4.83
CA TYR A 23 -2.83 2.87 4.58
C TYR A 23 -2.55 3.64 5.89
N ALA A 24 -2.44 2.96 7.04
CA ALA A 24 -2.41 3.57 8.37
C ALA A 24 -1.20 4.46 8.66
N VAL A 25 -0.10 4.30 7.93
CA VAL A 25 1.11 5.09 8.19
C VAL A 25 1.09 6.33 7.32
N HIS A 26 0.53 7.42 7.86
CA HIS A 26 0.55 8.72 7.21
C HIS A 26 1.75 9.56 7.70
N PRO A 27 2.51 10.23 6.82
CA PRO A 27 3.67 11.04 7.23
C PRO A 27 3.34 12.11 8.27
N SER A 28 2.13 12.68 8.22
CA SER A 28 1.68 13.71 9.16
C SER A 28 1.42 13.20 10.59
N SER A 29 1.36 11.89 10.81
CA SER A 29 1.03 11.28 12.12
C SER A 29 2.14 10.37 12.64
N LEU A 30 3.39 10.58 12.21
CA LEU A 30 4.50 9.69 12.48
C LEU A 30 5.73 10.47 12.96
N MET A 31 6.40 9.91 13.98
CA MET A 31 7.66 10.41 14.52
C MET A 31 8.70 9.29 14.44
N VAL A 32 9.91 9.62 13.99
CA VAL A 32 10.99 8.64 13.78
C VAL A 32 12.25 9.13 14.47
N GLU A 33 12.95 8.20 15.11
CA GLU A 33 14.30 8.46 15.61
C GLU A 33 15.24 8.78 14.43
N ARG A 34 15.97 9.90 14.51
CA ARG A 34 16.91 10.32 13.46
C ARG A 34 17.87 9.20 13.05
N ALA A 35 18.42 8.46 14.01
CA ALA A 35 19.37 7.39 13.72
C ALA A 35 18.71 6.23 12.97
N ALA A 36 17.47 5.86 13.30
CA ALA A 36 16.72 4.83 12.58
C ALA A 36 16.42 5.26 11.14
N LEU A 37 16.04 6.52 10.91
CA LEU A 37 15.80 7.03 9.55
C LEU A 37 17.07 7.00 8.69
N ILE A 38 18.24 7.30 9.29
CA ILE A 38 19.54 7.21 8.61
C ILE A 38 19.86 5.75 8.27
N ARG A 39 19.72 4.81 9.22
CA ARG A 39 19.97 3.38 8.98
C ARG A 39 19.04 2.80 7.91
N ALA A 40 17.78 3.18 7.93
CA ALA A 40 16.81 2.79 6.90
C ALA A 40 17.19 3.31 5.51
N GLY A 41 18.05 4.35 5.39
CA GLY A 41 18.53 4.89 4.12
C GLY A 41 17.82 6.15 3.65
N LEU A 42 17.20 6.91 4.56
CA LEU A 42 16.46 8.16 4.28
C LEU A 42 15.31 7.97 3.26
N PHE A 43 14.72 9.06 2.77
CA PHE A 43 13.74 9.02 1.69
C PHE A 43 14.42 8.76 0.35
N PRO A 44 13.83 7.95 -0.55
CA PRO A 44 14.41 7.67 -1.86
C PRO A 44 14.38 8.92 -2.74
N VAL A 45 15.54 9.38 -3.16
CA VAL A 45 15.68 10.54 -4.06
C VAL A 45 15.12 10.20 -5.44
N GLY A 46 14.31 11.11 -6.01
CA GLY A 46 13.74 10.97 -7.35
C GLY A 46 12.45 10.14 -7.42
N ALA A 47 11.97 9.59 -6.30
CA ALA A 47 10.65 8.98 -6.23
C ALA A 47 9.57 10.08 -6.33
N VAL A 48 8.67 9.95 -7.31
CA VAL A 48 7.58 10.91 -7.54
C VAL A 48 6.38 10.64 -6.64
N MET A 49 6.22 9.39 -6.19
CA MET A 49 5.11 8.94 -5.34
C MET A 49 5.50 7.65 -4.60
N GLY A 50 5.01 7.50 -3.37
CA GLY A 50 5.19 6.29 -2.55
C GLY A 50 6.57 6.20 -1.89
N GLU A 51 7.33 7.29 -1.91
CA GLU A 51 8.60 7.46 -1.22
C GLU A 51 8.47 7.31 0.28
N ASP A 52 7.35 7.79 0.83
CA ASP A 52 7.00 7.68 2.23
C ASP A 52 6.74 6.23 2.63
N THR A 53 5.87 5.55 1.90
CA THR A 53 5.49 4.16 2.13
C THR A 53 6.73 3.26 2.07
N ASP A 54 7.60 3.45 1.08
CA ASP A 54 8.86 2.70 0.99
C ASP A 54 9.78 2.95 2.20
N THR A 55 9.90 4.20 2.65
CA THR A 55 10.70 4.57 3.82
C THR A 55 10.16 3.92 5.09
N TRP A 56 8.84 3.89 5.29
CA TRP A 56 8.20 3.26 6.44
C TRP A 56 8.37 1.75 6.44
N CYS A 57 8.27 1.12 5.27
CA CYS A 57 8.56 -0.30 5.15
C CYS A 57 10.01 -0.63 5.49
N ARG A 58 10.98 0.21 5.10
CA ARG A 58 12.39 0.03 5.48
C ARG A 58 12.60 0.22 6.98
N LEU A 59 11.97 1.22 7.59
CA LEU A 59 11.97 1.39 9.04
C LEU A 59 11.38 0.19 9.79
N ALA A 60 10.35 -0.45 9.24
CA ALA A 60 9.77 -1.65 9.84
C ALA A 60 10.76 -2.83 9.91
N PHE A 61 11.84 -2.81 9.14
CA PHE A 61 12.94 -3.78 9.27
C PHE A 61 14.00 -3.38 10.28
N GLU A 62 14.09 -2.09 10.64
CA GLU A 62 15.03 -1.58 11.64
C GLU A 62 14.56 -1.85 13.08
N GLY A 63 13.24 -2.00 13.29
CA GLY A 63 12.71 -2.24 14.62
C GLY A 63 11.20 -2.04 14.76
N PRO A 64 10.73 -2.16 16.01
CA PRO A 64 9.33 -2.06 16.38
C PRO A 64 8.79 -0.64 16.20
N PHE A 65 7.48 -0.54 16.01
CA PHE A 65 6.77 0.72 16.07
C PHE A 65 6.01 0.83 17.40
N ARG A 66 5.65 2.06 17.77
CA ARG A 66 4.65 2.32 18.82
C ARG A 66 3.42 2.93 18.14
N TYR A 67 2.28 2.26 18.28
CA TYR A 67 1.00 2.79 17.87
C TYR A 67 0.38 3.59 19.01
N VAL A 68 -0.12 4.78 18.68
CA VAL A 68 -0.89 5.64 19.58
C VAL A 68 -2.32 5.69 19.03
N ALA A 69 -3.28 5.27 19.85
CA ALA A 69 -4.68 5.08 19.55
C ALA A 69 -5.50 6.38 19.71
N GLU A 70 -4.89 7.52 19.38
CA GLU A 70 -5.54 8.81 19.40
C GLU A 70 -5.28 9.58 18.10
N PRO A 71 -6.21 10.46 17.66
CA PRO A 71 -5.97 11.29 16.49
C PRO A 71 -4.86 12.32 16.74
N THR A 72 -3.71 12.13 16.10
CA THR A 72 -2.56 13.06 16.21
C THR A 72 -2.45 14.04 15.03
N ALA A 73 -3.18 13.80 13.93
CA ALA A 73 -3.22 14.66 12.77
C ALA A 73 -4.56 14.58 12.04
N VAL A 74 -4.97 15.68 11.40
CA VAL A 74 -6.12 15.73 10.48
C VAL A 74 -5.59 16.05 9.09
N TYR A 75 -5.72 15.10 8.17
CA TYR A 75 -5.37 15.29 6.78
C TYR A 75 -6.60 15.70 5.98
N ARG A 76 -6.47 16.77 5.17
CA ARG A 76 -7.52 17.19 4.24
C ARG A 76 -7.23 16.60 2.87
N ASP A 77 -7.93 15.53 2.52
CA ASP A 77 -7.87 14.90 1.20
C ASP A 77 -8.91 15.49 0.24
N GLY A 78 -8.85 15.08 -1.04
CA GLY A 78 -9.90 15.38 -2.01
C GLY A 78 -9.96 16.81 -2.53
N HIS A 79 -9.09 17.72 -2.09
CA HIS A 79 -9.07 19.08 -2.63
C HIS A 79 -8.60 19.07 -4.10
N PRO A 80 -9.32 19.67 -5.06
CA PRO A 80 -9.01 19.59 -6.49
C PRO A 80 -7.64 20.13 -6.89
N THR A 81 -7.08 21.04 -6.07
CA THR A 81 -5.75 21.64 -6.27
C THR A 81 -4.66 20.97 -5.43
N SER A 82 -4.97 19.88 -4.71
CA SER A 82 -3.94 19.13 -3.97
C SER A 82 -2.92 18.53 -4.94
N VAL A 83 -1.68 18.37 -4.46
CA VAL A 83 -0.63 17.68 -5.21
C VAL A 83 -1.10 16.27 -5.61
N LEU A 84 -1.80 15.58 -4.70
CA LEU A 84 -2.39 14.27 -4.97
C LEU A 84 -3.40 14.32 -6.11
N ALA A 85 -4.32 15.30 -6.15
CA ALA A 85 -5.28 15.44 -7.25
C ALA A 85 -4.61 15.63 -8.61
N GLY A 86 -3.49 16.38 -8.65
CA GLY A 86 -2.68 16.53 -9.87
C GLY A 86 -1.99 15.22 -10.28
N GLN A 87 -1.42 14.50 -9.32
CA GLN A 87 -0.73 13.22 -9.58
C GLN A 87 -1.70 12.11 -10.00
N LEU A 88 -2.91 12.07 -9.45
CA LEU A 88 -3.95 11.09 -9.82
C LEU A 88 -4.43 11.22 -11.27
N ARG A 89 -4.17 12.35 -11.95
CA ARG A 89 -4.44 12.53 -13.39
C ARG A 89 -3.36 11.91 -14.27
N ARG A 90 -2.20 11.59 -13.71
CA ARG A 90 -1.09 10.97 -14.44
C ARG A 90 -1.24 9.46 -14.39
N ARG A 91 -0.57 8.76 -15.31
CA ARG A 91 -0.48 7.31 -15.25
C ARG A 91 0.17 6.92 -13.91
N PRO A 92 -0.43 6.01 -13.13
CA PRO A 92 0.14 5.62 -11.84
C PRO A 92 1.50 4.96 -12.03
N LEU A 93 2.36 5.11 -11.02
CA LEU A 93 3.67 4.47 -10.97
C LEU A 93 3.63 3.27 -10.02
N PRO A 94 4.41 2.20 -10.29
CA PRO A 94 4.50 1.08 -9.38
C PRO A 94 5.10 1.52 -8.04
N PRO A 95 4.63 0.97 -6.90
CA PRO A 95 5.13 1.32 -5.59
C PRO A 95 6.61 0.96 -5.46
N PRO A 96 7.49 1.87 -5.00
CA PRO A 96 8.93 1.61 -4.90
C PRO A 96 9.27 0.38 -4.06
N PHE A 97 8.44 0.09 -3.04
CA PHE A 97 8.63 -1.01 -2.12
C PHE A 97 8.69 -2.41 -2.79
N ASP A 98 8.10 -2.60 -3.98
CA ASP A 98 8.23 -3.85 -4.73
C ASP A 98 9.70 -4.15 -5.09
N ARG A 99 10.42 -3.13 -5.58
CA ARG A 99 11.85 -3.22 -5.90
C ARG A 99 12.70 -3.34 -4.64
N THR A 100 12.40 -2.53 -3.62
CA THR A 100 13.11 -2.53 -2.35
C THR A 100 13.05 -3.89 -1.66
N LEU A 101 11.84 -4.46 -1.48
CA LEU A 101 11.70 -5.76 -0.85
C LEU A 101 12.40 -6.86 -1.67
N THR A 102 12.34 -6.79 -3.01
CA THR A 102 13.04 -7.74 -3.88
C THR A 102 14.55 -7.69 -3.67
N ALA A 103 15.15 -6.50 -3.58
CA ALA A 103 16.56 -6.32 -3.31
C ALA A 103 16.94 -6.83 -1.91
N LEU A 104 16.20 -6.44 -0.88
CA LEU A 104 16.45 -6.87 0.50
C LEU A 104 16.37 -8.39 0.67
N LEU A 105 15.39 -9.05 0.03
CA LEU A 105 15.28 -10.50 0.05
C LEU A 105 16.48 -11.19 -0.62
N ARG A 106 16.97 -10.65 -1.74
CA ARG A 106 18.17 -11.18 -2.43
C ARG A 106 19.42 -11.08 -1.56
N HIS A 107 19.51 -10.06 -0.72
CA HIS A 107 20.65 -9.84 0.18
C HIS A 107 20.47 -10.45 1.58
N GLY A 108 19.36 -11.16 1.84
CA GLY A 108 19.09 -11.71 3.17
C GLY A 108 18.89 -10.64 4.26
N ALA A 109 18.55 -9.41 3.87
CA ALA A 109 18.44 -8.26 4.75
C ALA A 109 17.03 -8.09 5.37
N VAL A 110 16.12 -9.03 5.13
CA VAL A 110 14.77 -9.02 5.73
C VAL A 110 14.77 -9.93 6.95
N PRO A 111 14.40 -9.42 8.15
CA PRO A 111 14.25 -10.26 9.33
C PRO A 111 13.29 -11.44 9.07
N PRO A 112 13.67 -12.70 9.41
CA PRO A 112 12.88 -13.89 9.04
C PRO A 112 11.43 -13.85 9.49
N HIS A 113 11.17 -13.30 10.68
CA HIS A 113 9.82 -13.19 11.25
C HIS A 113 8.93 -12.20 10.49
N LEU A 114 9.49 -11.25 9.74
CA LEU A 114 8.74 -10.26 8.94
C LEU A 114 8.58 -10.65 7.48
N MET A 115 9.30 -11.67 6.98
CA MET A 115 9.31 -12.01 5.54
C MET A 115 7.90 -12.27 4.99
N ARG A 116 7.06 -13.01 5.73
CA ARG A 116 5.71 -13.36 5.29
C ARG A 116 4.79 -12.14 5.25
N SER A 117 4.78 -11.34 6.31
CA SER A 117 3.91 -10.16 6.42
C SER A 117 4.35 -9.05 5.47
N ALA A 118 5.66 -8.80 5.32
CA ALA A 118 6.22 -7.90 4.32
C ALA A 118 5.83 -8.32 2.89
N GLY A 119 5.88 -9.62 2.58
CA GLY A 119 5.43 -10.16 1.29
C GLY A 119 3.94 -9.93 1.03
N ARG A 120 3.08 -10.14 2.05
CA ARG A 120 1.64 -9.85 1.96
C ARG A 120 1.37 -8.36 1.80
N TYR A 121 2.13 -7.50 2.47
CA TYR A 121 1.99 -6.06 2.33
C TYR A 121 2.43 -5.57 0.94
N ARG A 122 3.54 -6.09 0.41
CA ARG A 122 3.93 -5.86 -0.99
C ARG A 122 2.81 -6.29 -1.96
N ASN A 123 2.22 -7.46 -1.74
CA ASN A 123 1.09 -7.94 -2.55
C ASN A 123 -0.10 -6.97 -2.49
N PHE A 124 -0.45 -6.48 -1.31
CA PHE A 124 -1.48 -5.45 -1.14
C PHE A 124 -1.17 -4.19 -1.98
N LEU A 125 0.04 -3.63 -1.87
CA LEU A 125 0.44 -2.44 -2.63
C LEU A 125 0.38 -2.66 -4.14
N MET A 126 0.86 -3.82 -4.64
CA MET A 126 0.81 -4.14 -6.07
C MET A 126 -0.61 -4.36 -6.57
N LEU A 127 -1.49 -4.95 -5.74
CA LEU A 127 -2.90 -5.04 -6.06
C LEU A 127 -3.51 -3.62 -6.12
N GLU A 128 -3.15 -2.69 -5.23
CA GLU A 128 -3.65 -1.30 -5.29
C GLU A 128 -3.16 -0.56 -6.53
N TYR A 129 -1.90 -0.78 -6.91
CA TYR A 129 -1.37 -0.29 -8.18
C TYR A 129 -2.15 -0.83 -9.38
N ALA A 130 -2.47 -2.13 -9.41
CA ALA A 130 -3.34 -2.71 -10.44
C ALA A 130 -4.75 -2.09 -10.45
N ARG A 131 -5.30 -1.72 -9.28
CA ARG A 131 -6.57 -0.96 -9.20
C ARG A 131 -6.42 0.41 -9.86
N GLN A 132 -5.35 1.15 -9.56
CA GLN A 132 -5.11 2.47 -10.14
C GLN A 132 -4.98 2.40 -11.66
N LEU A 133 -4.27 1.39 -12.20
CA LEU A 133 -4.19 1.15 -13.64
C LEU A 133 -5.56 0.91 -14.27
N LEU A 134 -6.41 0.10 -13.62
CA LEU A 134 -7.79 -0.11 -14.07
C LEU A 134 -8.61 1.18 -14.04
N ASP A 135 -8.44 1.98 -12.99
CA ASP A 135 -9.15 3.26 -12.83
C ASP A 135 -8.69 4.30 -13.86
N SER A 136 -7.45 4.20 -14.37
CA SER A 136 -6.95 4.99 -15.51
C SER A 136 -7.23 4.37 -16.88
N GLY A 137 -7.97 3.26 -16.95
CA GLY A 137 -8.34 2.58 -18.20
C GLY A 137 -7.28 1.64 -18.80
N ASP A 138 -6.16 1.43 -18.12
CA ASP A 138 -5.05 0.58 -18.57
C ASP A 138 -5.21 -0.87 -18.12
N ALA A 139 -6.22 -1.55 -18.70
CA ALA A 139 -6.57 -2.93 -18.33
C ALA A 139 -5.48 -3.96 -18.69
N GLU A 140 -4.68 -3.69 -19.71
CA GLU A 140 -3.58 -4.57 -20.12
C GLU A 140 -2.45 -4.53 -19.10
N ALA A 141 -1.95 -3.34 -18.73
CA ALA A 141 -0.91 -3.23 -17.71
C ALA A 141 -1.40 -3.72 -16.35
N ALA A 142 -2.68 -3.51 -16.02
CA ALA A 142 -3.26 -4.07 -14.79
C ALA A 142 -3.21 -5.60 -14.79
N ARG A 143 -3.58 -6.25 -15.90
CA ARG A 143 -3.51 -7.71 -16.02
C ARG A 143 -2.09 -8.23 -15.91
N ASP A 144 -1.13 -7.57 -16.55
CA ASP A 144 0.27 -7.95 -16.48
C ASP A 144 0.81 -7.85 -15.04
N THR A 145 0.50 -6.74 -14.37
CA THR A 145 0.83 -6.50 -12.96
C THR A 145 0.25 -7.59 -12.05
N LEU A 146 -1.03 -7.95 -12.23
CA LEU A 146 -1.68 -9.00 -11.45
C LEU A 146 -0.98 -10.34 -11.62
N ARG A 147 -0.62 -10.71 -12.85
CA ARG A 147 0.01 -12.01 -13.17
C ARG A 147 1.45 -12.11 -12.67
N ARG A 148 2.23 -11.04 -12.78
CA ARG A 148 3.67 -11.08 -12.53
C ARG A 148 4.06 -10.73 -11.10
N HIS A 149 3.32 -9.82 -10.46
CA HIS A 149 3.74 -9.23 -9.18
C HIS A 149 2.80 -9.57 -8.01
N CYS A 150 1.56 -9.96 -8.30
CA CYS A 150 0.58 -10.29 -7.26
C CYS A 150 0.49 -11.80 -7.02
N ARG A 151 0.18 -12.19 -5.79
CA ARG A 151 -0.02 -13.57 -5.35
C ARG A 151 -1.47 -13.75 -4.93
N LEU A 152 -2.20 -14.59 -5.66
CA LEU A 152 -3.60 -14.94 -5.37
C LEU A 152 -3.78 -15.46 -3.94
N ALA A 153 -2.85 -16.28 -3.45
CA ALA A 153 -2.92 -16.89 -2.13
C ALA A 153 -2.86 -15.88 -0.97
N ASP A 154 -2.25 -14.70 -1.19
CA ASP A 154 -2.05 -13.71 -0.14
C ASP A 154 -3.27 -12.77 0.03
N ASP A 155 -4.07 -12.59 -1.03
CA ASP A 155 -5.30 -11.79 -1.04
C ASP A 155 -6.23 -12.20 -2.20
N PRO A 156 -6.96 -13.32 -2.07
CA PRO A 156 -7.73 -13.88 -3.17
C PRO A 156 -8.89 -12.98 -3.59
N VAL A 157 -9.51 -12.30 -2.63
CA VAL A 157 -10.69 -11.46 -2.88
C VAL A 157 -10.32 -10.23 -3.71
N ARG A 158 -9.29 -9.46 -3.32
CA ARG A 158 -8.88 -8.30 -4.10
C ARG A 158 -8.29 -8.71 -5.45
N TYR A 159 -7.52 -9.80 -5.49
CA TYR A 159 -6.97 -10.32 -6.73
C TYR A 159 -8.06 -10.65 -7.75
N VAL A 160 -9.02 -11.52 -7.39
CA VAL A 160 -10.06 -11.97 -8.32
C VAL A 160 -10.92 -10.79 -8.76
N ARG A 161 -11.31 -9.90 -7.84
CA ARG A 161 -12.10 -8.70 -8.15
C ARG A 161 -11.38 -7.80 -9.17
N ARG A 162 -10.07 -7.61 -9.03
CA ARG A 162 -9.25 -6.80 -9.95
C ARG A 162 -9.05 -7.52 -11.28
N PHE A 163 -8.81 -8.82 -11.25
CA PHE A 163 -8.60 -9.62 -12.44
C PHE A 163 -9.83 -9.64 -13.35
N LEU A 164 -11.03 -9.81 -12.77
CA LEU A 164 -12.29 -9.75 -13.52
C LEU A 164 -12.50 -8.40 -14.20
N ARG A 165 -12.12 -7.29 -13.57
CA ARG A 165 -12.19 -5.94 -14.16
C ARG A 165 -11.30 -5.75 -15.39
N THR A 166 -10.32 -6.62 -15.62
CA THR A 166 -9.46 -6.53 -16.81
C THR A 166 -10.20 -6.96 -18.08
N TRP A 167 -11.28 -7.74 -17.98
CA TRP A 167 -12.07 -8.19 -19.14
C TRP A 167 -13.20 -7.19 -19.45
N SER A 168 -13.47 -6.94 -20.73
CA SER A 168 -14.49 -5.95 -21.17
C SER A 168 -15.90 -6.25 -20.65
N PHE A 169 -16.27 -7.54 -20.52
CA PHE A 169 -17.52 -7.96 -19.88
C PHE A 169 -17.48 -7.82 -18.35
N GLY A 170 -16.34 -8.16 -17.73
CA GLY A 170 -16.14 -7.98 -16.29
C GLY A 170 -16.10 -6.52 -15.85
N HIS A 171 -15.65 -5.60 -16.72
CA HIS A 171 -15.76 -4.16 -16.51
C HIS A 171 -17.21 -3.70 -16.52
N ARG A 172 -18.04 -4.19 -17.45
CA ARG A 172 -19.49 -3.91 -17.47
C ARG A 172 -20.20 -4.45 -16.22
N LEU A 173 -19.90 -5.69 -15.81
CA LEU A 173 -20.44 -6.27 -14.56
C LEU A 173 -20.01 -5.48 -13.32
N TYR A 174 -18.75 -5.05 -13.25
CA TYR A 174 -18.26 -4.21 -12.17
C TYR A 174 -18.97 -2.85 -12.12
N ALA A 175 -19.15 -2.18 -13.27
CA ALA A 175 -19.89 -0.92 -13.36
C ALA A 175 -21.34 -1.08 -12.90
N LEU A 176 -22.03 -2.14 -13.33
CA LEU A 176 -23.39 -2.47 -12.90
C LEU A 176 -23.45 -2.74 -11.39
N SER A 177 -22.48 -3.44 -10.80
CA SER A 177 -22.43 -3.70 -9.35
C SER A 177 -22.27 -2.44 -8.49
N ARG A 178 -21.70 -1.35 -9.04
CA ARG A 178 -21.59 -0.06 -8.32
C ARG A 178 -22.83 0.81 -8.44
N GLN A 179 -23.64 0.63 -9.48
CA GLN A 179 -24.94 1.31 -9.62
C GLN A 179 -25.99 0.76 -8.64
N TRP A 180 -25.75 -0.42 -8.07
CA TRP A 180 -26.64 -1.08 -7.11
C TRP A 180 -26.28 -0.83 -5.64
N VAL A 181 -25.44 0.17 -5.34
CA VAL A 181 -25.27 0.65 -3.96
C VAL A 181 -26.41 1.65 -3.69
N PRO A 182 -27.40 1.30 -2.83
CA PRO A 182 -28.42 2.26 -2.48
C PRO A 182 -27.76 3.42 -1.74
N SER A 183 -28.04 4.64 -2.17
CA SER A 183 -27.76 5.84 -1.40
C SER A 183 -28.33 5.65 0.01
N ARG A 184 -27.46 5.50 1.00
CA ARG A 184 -27.78 5.63 2.42
C ARG A 184 -26.93 6.75 2.99
#